data_AF-A0A524NT69-F1
#
_entry.id   AF-A0A524NT69-F1
#
_cell.length_a   1.000
_cell.length_b   1.000
_cell.length_c   1.000
_cell.angle_alpha   90.00
_cell.angle_beta   90.00
_cell.angle_gamma   90.00
#
_symmetry.space_group_name_H-M   'P 1'
#
loop_
_entity.id
_entity.type
_entity.pdbx_description
1 polymer ?
#
loop_
_entity_poly.entity_id
_entity_poly.type
_entity_poly.pdbx_seq_one_letter_code
_entity_poly.pdbx_strand_id
1 'polypeptide(L)'
;MFLSSLSYTFPVDGNFTESVTLVGNDKIWSDFELAGDPYPIEQDAGTSSGVLLDQGSTQTQLGYPSNVAATWFGSPNLGISPFTTAGGEDATVIGSGVQRRESFDLACSRLPTEIPGVSASGTLEGLVEHIQTITVSTDLGREDIFELGKKRPFFKFVTFPIEVTTAIEVITSQGDLIDAISKEPQACQRFNNTDNQAIILCLCEGLNINLGVKNRLQSVDWGGGEAGGDNVTISYNYQNFNDLTITHSVFT
;
A
#
# COMPACT_ATOMS: atom_id res chain seq x y z
N MET A 1 2.15 -6.74 -13.16
CA MET A 1 2.58 -6.28 -11.82
C MET A 1 1.48 -6.61 -10.83
N PHE A 2 1.80 -6.88 -9.56
CA PHE A 2 0.82 -7.23 -8.54
C PHE A 2 1.24 -6.65 -7.18
N LEU A 3 0.26 -6.33 -6.33
CA LEU A 3 0.46 -5.79 -4.98
C LEU A 3 1.07 -6.83 -4.06
N SER A 4 2.26 -6.57 -3.51
CA SER A 4 3.01 -7.46 -2.61
C SER A 4 2.86 -7.08 -1.15
N SER A 5 2.85 -5.78 -0.84
CA SER A 5 2.62 -5.30 0.52
C SER A 5 2.03 -3.91 0.47
N LEU A 6 1.33 -3.56 1.54
CA LEU A 6 0.68 -2.28 1.72
C LEU A 6 0.84 -1.84 3.16
N SER A 7 1.22 -0.58 3.35
CA SER A 7 1.27 0.04 4.66
C SER A 7 0.79 1.47 4.62
N TYR A 8 0.02 1.86 5.64
CA TYR A 8 -0.41 3.23 5.89
C TYR A 8 0.07 3.67 7.25
N THR A 9 0.58 4.89 7.33
CA THR A 9 1.00 5.51 8.58
C THR A 9 0.37 6.88 8.71
N PHE A 10 -0.35 7.06 9.82
CA PHE A 10 -1.04 8.28 10.22
C PHE A 10 -0.36 8.87 11.46
N PRO A 11 0.70 9.67 11.31
CA PRO A 11 1.33 10.31 12.45
C PRO A 11 0.60 11.62 12.82
N VAL A 12 0.61 12.00 14.10
CA VAL A 12 0.16 13.33 14.53
C VAL A 12 1.08 14.45 14.07
N ASP A 13 2.29 14.13 13.62
CA ASP A 13 3.20 15.09 13.02
C ASP A 13 3.84 14.55 11.74
N GLY A 14 4.08 15.44 10.77
CA GLY A 14 4.52 15.08 9.44
C GLY A 14 3.39 14.73 8.47
N ASN A 15 3.75 14.00 7.43
CA ASN A 15 2.87 13.64 6.32
C ASN A 15 2.23 12.27 6.56
N PHE A 16 0.97 12.14 6.14
CA PHE A 16 0.40 10.82 5.90
C PHE A 16 1.24 10.09 4.86
N THR A 17 1.52 8.81 5.12
CA THR A 17 2.33 8.00 4.22
C THR A 17 1.59 6.73 3.85
N GLU A 18 1.35 6.57 2.55
CA GLU A 18 1.01 5.28 1.93
C GLU A 18 2.28 4.69 1.31
N SER A 19 2.53 3.41 1.61
CA SER A 19 3.62 2.64 1.01
C SER A 19 3.05 1.39 0.35
N VAL A 20 3.20 1.34 -0.98
CA VAL A 20 2.73 0.25 -1.82
C VAL A 20 3.92 -0.45 -2.46
N THR A 21 4.09 -1.75 -2.19
CA THR A 21 5.09 -2.56 -2.89
C THR A 21 4.42 -3.30 -4.03
N LEU A 22 4.91 -3.09 -5.24
CA LEU A 22 4.48 -3.81 -6.43
C LEU A 22 5.60 -4.74 -6.91
N VAL A 23 5.24 -5.96 -7.24
CA VAL A 23 6.16 -6.93 -7.82
C VAL A 23 5.72 -7.24 -9.25
N GLY A 24 6.68 -7.21 -10.17
CA GLY A 24 6.49 -7.55 -11.57
C GLY A 24 7.62 -8.47 -12.02
N ASN A 25 7.33 -9.34 -12.97
CA ASN A 25 8.35 -10.23 -13.54
C ASN A 25 9.30 -9.45 -14.46
N ASP A 26 8.77 -8.45 -15.15
CA ASP A 26 9.48 -7.70 -16.17
C ASP A 26 9.31 -6.20 -15.97
N LYS A 27 10.40 -5.46 -16.18
CA LYS A 27 10.41 -4.00 -16.24
C LYS A 27 10.93 -3.58 -17.60
N ILE A 28 10.11 -2.86 -18.36
CA ILE A 28 10.46 -2.36 -19.69
C ILE A 28 10.49 -0.84 -19.63
N TRP A 29 11.51 -0.25 -20.25
CA TRP A 29 11.60 1.18 -20.47
C TRP A 29 11.31 1.42 -21.95
N SER A 30 10.10 1.88 -22.29
CA SER A 30 9.73 2.16 -23.68
C SER A 30 8.93 3.45 -23.81
N ASP A 31 9.24 4.21 -24.86
CA ASP A 31 8.56 5.47 -25.22
C ASP A 31 7.32 5.21 -26.13
N PHE A 32 7.00 3.95 -26.40
CA PHE A 32 5.89 3.53 -27.25
C PHE A 32 5.13 2.35 -26.64
N GLU A 33 3.83 2.29 -26.95
CA GLU A 33 2.96 1.17 -26.62
C GLU A 33 3.35 -0.02 -27.49
N LEU A 34 3.91 -1.07 -26.86
CA LEU A 34 4.26 -2.30 -27.56
C LEU A 34 2.97 -3.02 -27.98
N ALA A 35 2.58 -2.87 -29.24
CA ALA A 35 1.59 -3.73 -29.87
C ALA A 35 2.21 -5.11 -30.14
N GLY A 36 2.14 -6.02 -29.17
CA GLY A 36 2.66 -7.38 -29.30
C GLY A 36 3.24 -7.95 -27.99
N ASP A 37 3.66 -9.21 -28.01
CA ASP A 37 4.39 -9.83 -26.90
C ASP A 37 5.71 -9.06 -26.70
N PRO A 38 5.90 -8.37 -25.57
CA PRO A 38 6.99 -7.39 -25.41
C PRO A 38 8.36 -8.05 -25.15
N TYR A 39 8.43 -9.38 -25.18
CA TYR A 39 9.68 -10.10 -25.09
C TYR A 39 10.42 -10.04 -26.42
N PRO A 40 11.74 -9.77 -26.42
CA PRO A 40 12.58 -10.06 -27.55
C PRO A 40 12.36 -11.51 -27.95
N ILE A 41 11.77 -11.76 -29.12
CA ILE A 41 11.93 -13.05 -29.75
C ILE A 41 13.44 -13.22 -29.92
N GLU A 42 14.01 -14.29 -29.37
CA GLU A 42 15.36 -14.69 -29.77
C GLU A 42 15.24 -15.06 -31.25
N GLN A 43 15.53 -14.09 -32.12
CA GLN A 43 15.64 -14.35 -33.53
C GLN A 43 16.87 -15.25 -33.67
N ASP A 44 16.63 -16.52 -33.98
CA ASP A 44 17.67 -17.50 -34.28
C ASP A 44 18.70 -16.84 -35.20
N ALA A 45 19.96 -16.83 -34.77
CA ALA A 45 21.08 -16.20 -35.47
C ALA A 45 21.46 -16.89 -36.80
N GLY A 46 20.51 -17.51 -37.50
CA GLY A 46 20.80 -18.51 -38.53
C GLY A 46 19.80 -18.67 -39.68
N THR A 47 18.81 -17.79 -39.87
CA THR A 47 18.01 -17.79 -41.11
C THR A 47 17.97 -16.43 -41.78
N SER A 48 19.14 -15.98 -42.23
CA SER A 48 19.24 -15.00 -43.30
C SER A 48 18.76 -15.64 -44.62
N SER A 49 17.46 -15.62 -44.87
CA SER A 49 16.92 -15.68 -46.23
C SER A 49 16.13 -14.41 -46.52
N GLY A 50 16.77 -13.28 -46.25
CA GLY A 50 16.47 -12.00 -46.88
C GLY A 50 17.61 -11.72 -47.84
N VAL A 51 17.38 -11.96 -49.12
CA VAL A 51 18.25 -11.50 -50.21
C VAL A 51 18.52 -10.02 -49.96
N LEU A 52 19.80 -9.68 -49.74
CA LEU A 52 20.27 -8.31 -49.59
C LEU A 52 20.11 -7.57 -50.92
N LEU A 53 18.91 -7.04 -51.17
CA LEU A 53 18.75 -5.89 -52.04
C LEU A 53 18.96 -4.65 -51.17
N ASP A 54 20.12 -4.04 -51.38
CA ASP A 54 20.44 -2.70 -50.92
C ASP A 54 19.30 -1.73 -51.26
N GLN A 55 18.46 -1.45 -50.27
CA GLN A 55 17.86 -0.14 -50.03
C GLN A 55 17.79 0.10 -48.52
N GLY A 56 18.80 0.83 -48.03
CA GLY A 56 18.83 1.57 -46.77
C GLY A 56 17.84 1.18 -45.67
N SER A 57 18.24 0.26 -44.80
CA SER A 57 17.96 0.40 -43.36
C SER A 57 18.96 -0.43 -42.56
N THR A 58 19.67 0.25 -41.67
CA THR A 58 20.48 -0.37 -40.62
C THR A 58 19.56 -1.14 -39.67
N GLN A 59 19.45 -2.45 -39.84
CA GLN A 59 18.88 -3.32 -38.82
C GLN A 59 19.89 -3.46 -37.67
N THR A 60 19.70 -2.67 -36.62
CA THR A 60 20.42 -2.82 -35.35
C THR A 60 19.82 -3.95 -34.54
N GLN A 61 20.66 -4.91 -34.18
CA GLN A 61 20.39 -6.03 -33.28
C GLN A 61 19.91 -5.52 -31.90
N LEU A 62 18.87 -6.17 -31.35
CA LEU A 62 18.25 -5.80 -30.08
C LEU A 62 19.23 -5.90 -28.90
N GLY A 63 19.21 -4.89 -28.02
CA GLY A 63 19.76 -4.99 -26.66
C GLY A 63 20.67 -3.84 -26.22
N TYR A 64 21.40 -3.18 -27.13
CA TYR A 64 22.12 -1.92 -26.91
C TYR A 64 22.30 -1.21 -28.26
N PRO A 65 22.23 0.13 -28.37
CA PRO A 65 22.44 0.78 -29.65
C PRO A 65 23.94 0.81 -29.95
N SER A 66 24.39 0.05 -30.95
CA SER A 66 25.67 0.34 -31.59
C SER A 66 25.50 0.66 -33.07
N ASN A 67 25.87 1.91 -33.38
CA ASN A 67 26.50 2.37 -34.62
C ASN A 67 25.68 3.09 -35.70
N VAL A 68 24.70 3.94 -35.35
CA VAL A 68 24.35 5.09 -36.22
C VAL A 68 23.99 6.33 -35.39
N ALA A 69 24.52 7.48 -35.83
CA ALA A 69 24.72 8.73 -35.11
C ALA A 69 23.49 9.32 -34.41
N ALA A 70 23.71 9.96 -33.26
CA ALA A 70 22.82 10.99 -32.76
C ALA A 70 22.75 12.13 -33.78
N THR A 71 21.83 12.03 -34.73
CA THR A 71 21.43 13.15 -35.57
C THR A 71 20.58 14.06 -34.72
N TRP A 72 21.26 15.03 -34.08
CA TRP A 72 20.64 16.19 -33.47
C TRP A 72 20.07 17.08 -34.60
N PHE A 73 18.97 16.64 -35.20
CA PHE A 73 18.23 17.43 -36.19
C PHE A 73 16.75 17.31 -35.88
N GLY A 74 16.17 18.45 -35.50
CA GLY A 74 14.79 18.59 -35.08
C GLY A 74 13.80 18.24 -36.18
N SER A 75 13.47 16.95 -36.25
CA SER A 75 12.30 16.47 -36.98
C SER A 75 11.07 16.62 -36.08
N PRO A 76 10.07 17.44 -36.46
CA PRO A 76 8.91 17.75 -35.62
C PRO A 76 7.88 16.60 -35.55
N ASN A 77 8.31 15.36 -35.77
CA ASN A 77 7.41 14.21 -35.95
C ASN A 77 7.65 13.05 -34.97
N LEU A 78 8.51 13.25 -33.97
CA LEU A 78 8.48 12.48 -32.74
C LEU A 78 7.88 13.43 -31.71
N GLY A 79 6.69 13.08 -31.20
CA GLY A 79 5.91 13.88 -30.23
C GLY A 79 6.58 14.12 -28.87
N ILE A 80 7.91 14.15 -28.83
CA ILE A 80 8.73 14.69 -27.76
C ILE A 80 8.90 16.19 -28.06
N SER A 81 7.78 16.91 -28.01
CA SER A 81 7.86 18.35 -27.76
C SER A 81 8.34 18.52 -26.32
N PRO A 82 9.19 19.52 -25.99
CA PRO A 82 9.21 20.02 -24.62
C PRO A 82 7.75 20.25 -24.21
N PHE A 83 7.41 19.96 -22.96
CA PHE A 83 6.10 20.28 -22.38
C PHE A 83 5.81 21.77 -22.62
N THR A 84 5.21 22.05 -23.77
CA THR A 84 4.70 23.35 -24.16
C THR A 84 3.22 23.21 -23.92
N THR A 85 2.76 23.71 -22.77
CA THR A 85 1.35 24.02 -22.56
C THR A 85 1.01 25.19 -23.49
N ALA A 86 0.94 24.89 -24.80
CA ALA A 86 0.48 25.81 -25.82
C ALA A 86 -1.06 25.79 -25.78
N GLY A 87 -1.58 26.54 -24.82
CA GLY A 87 -3.00 26.64 -24.49
C GLY A 87 -3.16 26.54 -22.99
N GLY A 88 -3.30 27.69 -22.33
CA GLY A 88 -3.46 27.81 -20.87
C GLY A 88 -4.77 27.23 -20.34
N GLU A 89 -4.96 25.93 -20.53
CA GLU A 89 -5.79 25.12 -19.66
C GLU A 89 -4.78 24.44 -18.71
N ASP A 90 -4.81 24.87 -17.45
CA ASP A 90 -4.21 24.13 -16.35
C ASP A 90 -4.68 22.68 -16.52
N ALA A 91 -3.77 21.78 -16.90
CA ALA A 91 -4.09 20.36 -16.84
C ALA A 91 -4.22 20.08 -15.34
N THR A 92 -5.42 20.29 -14.81
CA THR A 92 -5.77 19.91 -13.45
C THR A 92 -5.49 18.43 -13.39
N VAL A 93 -4.33 18.10 -12.83
CA VAL A 93 -4.00 16.74 -12.45
C VAL A 93 -4.96 16.44 -11.31
N ILE A 94 -6.15 15.98 -11.65
CA ILE A 94 -7.11 15.45 -10.68
C ILE A 94 -6.44 14.19 -10.14
N GLY A 95 -6.02 14.26 -8.88
CA GLY A 95 -5.19 13.23 -8.25
C GLY A 95 -3.69 13.49 -8.40
N SER A 96 -3.19 14.59 -7.84
CA SER A 96 -1.78 14.66 -7.45
C SER A 96 -1.54 13.59 -6.37
N GLY A 97 -0.80 12.52 -6.68
CA GLY A 97 -0.37 11.47 -5.73
C GLY A 97 0.58 11.96 -4.62
N VAL A 98 0.56 13.25 -4.32
CA VAL A 98 1.18 13.87 -3.15
C VAL A 98 0.07 14.05 -2.13
N GLN A 99 -0.12 13.05 -1.30
CA GLN A 99 -1.03 13.12 -0.17
C GLN A 99 -0.43 14.09 0.85
N ARG A 100 -1.18 15.14 1.17
CA ARG A 100 -0.77 16.14 2.16
C ARG A 100 -1.15 15.62 3.55
N ARG A 101 -0.85 16.39 4.60
CA ARG A 101 -1.33 16.06 5.94
C ARG A 101 -2.85 16.15 5.93
N GLU A 102 -3.51 15.00 5.89
CA GLU A 102 -4.96 14.90 5.82
C GLU A 102 -5.60 14.89 7.21
N SER A 103 -6.82 15.44 7.27
CA SER A 103 -7.60 15.42 8.49
C SER A 103 -8.29 14.07 8.65
N PHE A 104 -8.18 13.51 9.86
CA PHE A 104 -8.88 12.29 10.24
C PHE A 104 -10.35 12.61 10.53
N ASP A 105 -11.28 11.88 9.90
CA ASP A 105 -12.71 12.03 10.17
C ASP A 105 -13.11 11.13 11.34
N LEU A 106 -13.23 11.75 12.52
CA LEU A 106 -13.61 11.09 13.76
C LEU A 106 -15.06 10.56 13.76
N ALA A 107 -15.95 11.10 12.93
CA ALA A 107 -17.35 10.70 12.91
C ALA A 107 -17.56 9.41 12.09
N CYS A 108 -16.84 9.27 10.98
CA CYS A 108 -16.83 8.06 10.15
C CYS A 108 -15.92 6.97 10.73
N SER A 109 -14.82 7.36 11.37
CA SER A 109 -13.85 6.42 11.92
C SER A 109 -14.39 5.67 13.14
N ARG A 110 -13.89 4.45 13.32
CA ARG A 110 -14.15 3.57 14.45
C ARG A 110 -12.82 3.09 14.98
N LEU A 111 -12.53 3.41 16.22
CA LEU A 111 -11.34 2.98 16.93
C LEU A 111 -11.70 1.86 17.92
N PRO A 112 -10.73 1.05 18.35
CA PRO A 112 -10.95 0.05 19.40
C PRO A 112 -11.57 0.65 20.65
N THR A 113 -12.63 0.03 21.19
CA THR A 113 -13.30 0.52 22.41
C THR A 113 -12.48 0.30 23.67
N GLU A 114 -11.42 -0.50 23.55
CA GLU A 114 -10.43 -0.79 24.58
C GLU A 114 -9.51 0.40 24.87
N ILE A 115 -9.30 1.28 23.89
CA ILE A 115 -8.54 2.52 24.08
C ILE A 115 -9.42 3.48 24.89
N PRO A 116 -8.97 3.93 26.08
CA PRO A 116 -9.81 4.81 26.89
C PRO A 116 -10.17 6.12 26.15
N GLY A 117 -11.36 6.64 26.42
CA GLY A 117 -11.90 7.79 25.66
C GLY A 117 -12.54 7.45 24.32
N VAL A 118 -12.40 6.21 23.83
CA VAL A 118 -13.25 5.69 22.77
C VAL A 118 -14.58 5.22 23.36
N SER A 119 -15.68 5.66 22.78
CA SER A 119 -17.04 5.26 23.20
C SER A 119 -17.28 3.78 22.92
N ALA A 120 -18.32 3.20 23.51
CA ALA A 120 -18.77 1.84 23.20
C ALA A 120 -19.14 1.62 21.71
N SER A 121 -19.29 2.70 20.93
CA SER A 121 -19.55 2.67 19.50
C SER A 121 -18.28 2.83 18.65
N GLY A 122 -17.08 2.91 19.25
CA GLY A 122 -15.82 3.13 18.54
C GLY A 122 -15.56 4.59 18.15
N THR A 123 -16.39 5.54 18.59
CA THR A 123 -16.25 6.98 18.28
C THR A 123 -15.57 7.73 19.43
N LEU A 124 -14.79 8.76 19.11
CA LEU A 124 -14.20 9.65 20.12
C LEU A 124 -15.25 10.69 20.56
N GLU A 125 -16.04 10.37 21.59
CA GLU A 125 -17.04 11.28 22.19
C GLU A 125 -16.47 12.00 23.42
N GLY A 126 -15.47 12.85 23.19
CA GLY A 126 -14.80 13.62 24.24
C GLY A 126 -13.32 13.22 24.40
N LEU A 127 -12.45 14.23 24.34
CA LEU A 127 -10.98 14.14 24.30
C LEU A 127 -10.37 13.60 25.61
N VAL A 128 -10.47 12.31 25.89
CA VAL A 128 -9.80 11.73 27.07
C VAL A 128 -8.37 11.29 26.75
N GLU A 129 -8.09 10.82 25.53
CA GLU A 129 -6.76 10.29 25.19
C GLU A 129 -6.18 10.83 23.88
N HIS A 130 -4.85 10.90 23.84
CA HIS A 130 -4.08 11.52 22.77
C HIS A 130 -3.40 10.46 21.90
N ILE A 131 -4.08 10.02 20.85
CA ILE A 131 -3.51 9.11 19.83
C ILE A 131 -2.40 9.85 19.08
N GLN A 132 -1.22 9.24 19.00
CA GLN A 132 -0.02 9.79 18.35
C GLN A 132 0.19 9.21 16.96
N THR A 133 0.04 7.90 16.81
CA THR A 133 0.24 7.26 15.51
C THR A 133 -0.73 6.10 15.34
N ILE A 134 -1.19 5.93 14.10
CA ILE A 134 -1.87 4.71 13.68
C ILE A 134 -1.10 4.16 12.50
N THR A 135 -0.69 2.91 12.57
CA THR A 135 -0.08 2.20 11.45
C THR A 135 -0.90 0.98 11.09
N VAL A 136 -1.07 0.76 9.79
CA VAL A 136 -1.72 -0.43 9.25
C VAL A 136 -0.73 -1.04 8.28
N SER A 137 -0.54 -2.35 8.34
CA SER A 137 0.31 -3.07 7.40
C SER A 137 -0.26 -4.44 7.06
N THR A 138 -0.05 -4.85 5.81
CA THR A 138 -0.36 -6.20 5.35
C THR A 138 0.63 -6.63 4.28
N ASP A 139 0.96 -7.93 4.31
CA ASP A 139 1.82 -8.58 3.32
C ASP A 139 1.01 -9.61 2.53
N LEU A 140 1.05 -9.49 1.20
CA LEU A 140 0.38 -10.36 0.25
C LEU A 140 1.42 -11.23 -0.47
N GLY A 141 2.09 -12.08 0.31
CA GLY A 141 3.02 -13.09 -0.18
C GLY A 141 2.36 -13.97 -1.26
N ARG A 142 3.09 -14.23 -2.35
CA ARG A 142 2.62 -15.08 -3.45
C ARG A 142 3.59 -16.19 -3.75
N GLU A 143 3.02 -17.32 -4.15
CA GLU A 143 3.76 -18.47 -4.65
C GLU A 143 3.66 -18.58 -6.15
N ASP A 144 4.75 -19.04 -6.76
CA ASP A 144 4.89 -19.17 -8.20
C ASP A 144 4.55 -20.60 -8.65
N ILE A 145 3.62 -20.72 -9.59
CA ILE A 145 3.34 -21.99 -10.28
C ILE A 145 4.06 -21.98 -11.63
N PHE A 146 4.88 -22.99 -11.90
CA PHE A 146 5.60 -23.14 -13.16
C PHE A 146 4.94 -24.15 -14.09
N GLU A 147 5.03 -23.88 -15.38
CA GLU A 147 4.73 -24.86 -16.43
C GLU A 147 6.03 -25.42 -16.99
N LEU A 148 6.01 -26.70 -17.37
CA LEU A 148 7.16 -27.36 -17.96
C LEU A 148 7.63 -26.61 -19.22
N GLY A 149 8.92 -26.30 -19.29
CA GLY A 149 9.53 -25.63 -20.44
C GLY A 149 9.37 -24.11 -20.49
N LYS A 150 8.65 -23.49 -19.53
CA LYS A 150 8.56 -22.03 -19.42
C LYS A 150 9.37 -21.53 -18.22
N LYS A 151 10.27 -20.56 -18.49
CA LYS A 151 11.08 -19.90 -17.45
C LYS A 151 10.27 -19.01 -16.52
N ARG A 152 9.14 -18.47 -17.01
CA ARG A 152 8.26 -17.61 -16.22
C ARG A 152 7.18 -18.42 -15.50
N PRO A 153 6.80 -18.03 -14.27
CA PRO A 153 5.62 -18.56 -13.62
C PRO A 153 4.38 -18.38 -14.50
N PHE A 154 3.58 -19.42 -14.62
CA PHE A 154 2.30 -19.41 -15.29
C PHE A 154 1.25 -18.64 -14.50
N PHE A 155 1.23 -18.83 -13.18
CA PHE A 155 0.29 -18.17 -12.28
C PHE A 155 0.97 -17.90 -10.94
N LYS A 156 0.59 -16.77 -10.31
CA LYS A 156 1.02 -16.42 -8.97
C LYS A 156 -0.21 -16.20 -8.10
N PHE A 157 -0.33 -16.95 -7.02
CA PHE A 157 -1.48 -16.88 -6.12
C PHE A 157 -1.07 -16.38 -4.75
N VAL A 158 -1.95 -15.62 -4.11
CA VAL A 158 -1.75 -15.18 -2.73
C VAL A 158 -2.01 -16.35 -1.81
N THR A 159 -1.13 -16.57 -0.85
CA THR A 159 -1.31 -17.61 0.17
C THR A 159 -2.19 -17.08 1.28
N PHE A 160 -3.28 -17.80 1.56
CA PHE A 160 -4.12 -17.52 2.72
C PHE A 160 -3.68 -18.38 3.91
N PRO A 161 -3.79 -17.88 5.15
CA PRO A 161 -4.38 -16.59 5.54
C PRO A 161 -3.44 -15.39 5.31
N ILE A 162 -4.03 -14.24 4.98
CA ILE A 162 -3.33 -12.95 4.93
C ILE A 162 -3.46 -12.29 6.30
N GLU A 163 -2.35 -11.90 6.87
CA GLU A 163 -2.30 -11.18 8.12
C GLU A 163 -2.38 -9.67 7.87
N VAL A 164 -3.20 -9.00 8.68
CA VAL A 164 -3.25 -7.54 8.74
C VAL A 164 -2.94 -7.13 10.16
N THR A 165 -1.90 -6.32 10.32
CA THR A 165 -1.47 -5.77 11.60
C THR A 165 -1.83 -4.29 11.67
N THR A 166 -2.29 -3.86 12.83
CA THR A 166 -2.60 -2.46 13.11
C THR A 166 -1.97 -2.09 14.45
N ALA A 167 -1.11 -1.08 14.48
CA ALA A 167 -0.58 -0.55 15.73
C ALA A 167 -1.15 0.85 15.99
N ILE A 168 -1.60 1.09 17.22
CA ILE A 168 -2.12 2.39 17.65
C ILE A 168 -1.33 2.83 18.86
N GLU A 169 -0.67 3.97 18.74
CA GLU A 169 0.12 4.57 19.80
C GLU A 169 -0.67 5.69 20.47
N VAL A 170 -0.75 5.66 21.79
CA VAL A 170 -1.53 6.61 22.59
C VAL A 170 -0.69 7.11 23.77
N ILE A 171 -0.72 8.42 24.00
CA ILE A 171 -0.26 8.99 25.27
C ILE A 171 -1.43 8.96 26.24
N THR A 172 -1.26 8.22 27.33
CA THR A 172 -2.31 8.05 28.35
C THR A 172 -1.83 8.51 29.72
N SER A 173 -2.78 8.95 30.53
CA SER A 173 -2.57 9.29 31.95
C SER A 173 -3.04 8.18 32.89
N GLN A 174 -3.70 7.13 32.39
CA GLN A 174 -4.39 6.12 33.21
C GLN A 174 -3.86 4.69 32.99
N GLY A 175 -2.90 4.51 32.08
CA GLY A 175 -2.36 3.20 31.74
C GLY A 175 -3.20 2.48 30.70
N ASP A 176 -2.90 1.19 30.52
CA ASP A 176 -3.43 0.37 29.42
C ASP A 176 -4.92 0.02 29.55
N LEU A 177 -5.39 -0.18 30.80
CA LEU A 177 -6.78 -0.54 31.12
C LEU A 177 -7.34 -1.77 30.37
N ILE A 178 -6.49 -2.64 29.83
CA ILE A 178 -6.88 -3.89 29.16
C ILE A 178 -7.11 -5.02 30.15
N ASP A 179 -8.29 -5.60 30.10
CA ASP A 179 -8.68 -6.78 30.87
C ASP A 179 -8.44 -8.06 30.06
N ALA A 180 -7.24 -8.64 30.17
CA ALA A 180 -6.89 -9.94 29.60
C ALA A 180 -7.22 -11.10 30.58
N ILE A 181 -8.51 -11.30 30.88
CA ILE A 181 -8.96 -12.23 31.93
C ILE A 181 -9.27 -13.63 31.39
N SER A 182 -8.53 -14.64 31.86
CA SER A 182 -8.87 -16.04 31.62
C SER A 182 -10.01 -16.49 32.54
N LYS A 183 -11.25 -16.44 32.04
CA LYS A 183 -12.42 -16.92 32.79
C LYS A 183 -12.66 -18.41 32.54
N GLU A 184 -12.90 -19.19 33.60
CA GLU A 184 -13.31 -20.59 33.47
C GLU A 184 -14.61 -20.68 32.63
N PRO A 185 -14.70 -21.64 31.68
CA PRO A 185 -15.89 -21.78 30.86
C PRO A 185 -17.08 -22.19 31.74
N GLN A 186 -17.99 -21.24 31.96
CA GLN A 186 -19.35 -21.52 32.39
C GLN A 186 -19.98 -22.48 31.37
N ALA A 187 -20.83 -23.40 31.81
CA ALA A 187 -21.43 -24.41 30.93
C ALA A 187 -21.94 -23.79 29.60
N CYS A 188 -21.37 -24.26 28.48
CA CYS A 188 -21.68 -23.86 27.11
C CYS A 188 -21.30 -22.43 26.69
N GLN A 189 -20.45 -21.70 27.43
CA GLN A 189 -19.92 -20.41 27.00
C GLN A 189 -18.41 -20.44 26.82
N ARG A 190 -17.94 -19.98 25.66
CA ARG A 190 -16.52 -19.69 25.43
C ARG A 190 -16.28 -18.24 25.80
N PHE A 191 -15.41 -18.01 26.77
CA PHE A 191 -14.90 -16.68 27.07
C PHE A 191 -13.61 -16.46 26.26
N ASN A 192 -13.50 -15.30 25.63
CA ASN A 192 -12.26 -14.87 25.01
C ASN A 192 -11.46 -14.06 26.02
N ASN A 193 -10.14 -14.14 25.93
CA ASN A 193 -9.26 -13.37 26.81
C ASN A 193 -9.23 -11.89 26.45
N THR A 194 -9.41 -11.59 25.16
CA THR A 194 -9.44 -10.24 24.62
C THR A 194 -10.61 -10.17 23.66
N ASP A 195 -11.25 -9.01 23.56
CA ASP A 195 -12.41 -8.84 22.70
C ASP A 195 -11.98 -8.55 21.26
N ASN A 196 -12.95 -8.70 20.36
CA ASN A 196 -12.78 -8.34 18.96
C ASN A 196 -13.16 -6.89 18.78
N GLN A 197 -12.26 -6.12 18.17
CA GLN A 197 -12.40 -4.69 17.95
C GLN A 197 -12.71 -4.40 16.49
N ALA A 198 -13.62 -3.46 16.28
CA ALA A 198 -13.92 -2.91 14.97
C ALA A 198 -13.04 -1.70 14.72
N ILE A 199 -12.24 -1.74 13.64
CA ILE A 199 -11.32 -0.65 13.30
C ILE A 199 -11.63 -0.20 11.87
N ILE A 200 -12.02 1.08 11.76
CA ILE A 200 -12.31 1.75 10.50
C ILE A 200 -11.66 3.12 10.57
N LEU A 201 -10.82 3.42 9.59
CA LEU A 201 -10.10 4.69 9.50
C LEU A 201 -10.62 5.44 8.27
N CYS A 202 -11.25 6.59 8.50
CA CYS A 202 -11.75 7.46 7.45
C CYS A 202 -10.97 8.78 7.46
N LEU A 203 -10.54 9.22 6.28
CA LEU A 203 -10.00 10.56 6.07
C LEU A 203 -11.07 11.48 5.47
N CYS A 204 -10.95 12.77 5.72
CA CYS A 204 -11.88 13.78 5.18
C CYS A 204 -11.84 13.87 3.64
N GLU A 205 -10.75 13.43 2.99
CA GLU A 205 -10.63 13.37 1.53
C GLU A 205 -11.43 12.23 0.88
N GLY A 206 -11.88 11.26 1.67
CA GLY A 206 -12.68 10.13 1.20
C GLY A 206 -11.97 8.78 1.15
N LEU A 207 -10.69 8.69 1.58
CA LEU A 207 -10.01 7.42 1.87
C LEU A 207 -10.68 6.74 3.06
N ASN A 208 -11.07 5.48 2.89
CA ASN A 208 -11.66 4.65 3.92
C ASN A 208 -10.92 3.30 3.96
N ILE A 209 -10.29 3.04 5.10
CA ILE A 209 -9.59 1.79 5.41
C ILE A 209 -10.41 1.05 6.46
N ASN A 210 -11.04 -0.04 6.04
CA ASN A 210 -11.84 -0.89 6.90
C ASN A 210 -11.08 -2.19 7.18
N LEU A 211 -10.75 -2.40 8.45
CA LEU A 211 -10.03 -3.58 8.96
C LEU A 211 -11.01 -4.62 9.54
N GLY A 212 -12.29 -4.48 9.26
CA GLY A 212 -13.33 -5.39 9.75
C GLY A 212 -13.62 -5.25 11.25
N VAL A 213 -14.37 -6.22 11.77
CA VAL A 213 -14.88 -6.25 13.16
C VAL A 213 -14.14 -7.24 14.05
N LYS A 214 -13.11 -7.91 13.52
CA LYS A 214 -12.41 -9.04 14.17
C LYS A 214 -10.93 -8.77 14.40
N ASN A 215 -10.58 -7.54 14.73
CA ASN A 215 -9.22 -7.19 15.11
C ASN A 215 -9.02 -7.59 16.57
N ARG A 216 -8.04 -8.44 16.83
CA ARG A 216 -7.76 -8.94 18.17
C ARG A 216 -6.44 -8.37 18.67
N LEU A 217 -6.46 -7.83 19.89
CA LEU A 217 -5.27 -7.33 20.56
C LEU A 217 -4.28 -8.49 20.78
N GLN A 218 -3.06 -8.33 20.29
CA GLN A 218 -1.95 -9.29 20.41
C GLN A 218 -1.01 -8.92 21.55
N SER A 219 -0.68 -7.64 21.66
CA SER A 219 0.20 -7.13 22.71
C SER A 219 -0.07 -5.67 23.00
N VAL A 220 0.36 -5.25 24.19
CA VAL A 220 0.41 -3.87 24.63
C VAL A 220 1.85 -3.61 25.06
N ASP A 221 2.48 -2.63 24.44
CA ASP A 221 3.84 -2.21 24.78
C ASP A 221 3.80 -0.87 25.51
N TRP A 222 4.49 -0.80 26.65
CA TRP A 222 4.60 0.42 27.46
C TRP A 222 5.96 1.08 27.24
N GLY A 223 5.94 2.39 27.03
CA GLY A 223 7.12 3.23 26.91
C GLY A 223 7.00 4.51 27.73
N GLY A 224 8.15 5.10 28.06
CA GLY A 224 8.24 6.34 28.82
C GLY A 224 7.91 6.19 30.31
N GLY A 225 7.57 7.30 30.95
CA GLY A 225 7.25 7.35 32.39
C GLY A 225 8.47 7.34 33.31
N GLU A 226 9.66 7.69 32.82
CA GLU A 226 10.86 7.83 33.64
C GLU A 226 10.74 8.99 34.64
N ALA A 227 11.58 8.97 35.68
CA ALA A 227 11.61 9.99 36.74
C ALA A 227 11.94 11.43 36.26
N GLY A 228 12.23 11.61 34.97
CA GLY A 228 12.44 12.90 34.30
C GLY A 228 11.16 13.67 33.98
N GLY A 229 9.98 13.04 34.11
CA GLY A 229 8.70 13.65 33.77
C GLY A 229 8.30 13.48 32.30
N ASP A 230 8.80 12.44 31.64
CA ASP A 230 8.43 12.09 30.27
C ASP A 230 7.02 11.48 30.22
N ASN A 231 6.35 11.65 29.08
CA ASN A 231 4.99 11.14 28.89
C ASN A 231 4.97 9.61 28.83
N VAL A 232 3.94 9.00 29.42
CA VAL A 232 3.70 7.56 29.28
C VAL A 232 3.02 7.32 27.93
N THR A 233 3.60 6.42 27.15
CA THR A 233 3.13 6.06 25.81
C THR A 233 2.83 4.57 25.78
N ILE A 234 1.66 4.22 25.24
CA ILE A 234 1.21 2.84 25.13
C ILE A 234 0.93 2.53 23.66
N SER A 235 1.49 1.43 23.16
CA SER A 235 1.25 0.91 21.82
C SER A 235 0.37 -0.33 21.90
N TYR A 236 -0.83 -0.23 21.33
CA TYR A 236 -1.78 -1.32 21.19
C TYR A 236 -1.60 -2.00 19.83
N ASN A 237 -1.19 -3.27 19.82
CA ASN A 237 -0.98 -4.01 18.59
C ASN A 237 -2.15 -4.97 18.34
N TYR A 238 -2.91 -4.69 17.29
CA TYR A 238 -4.03 -5.49 16.83
C TYR A 238 -3.65 -6.30 15.60
N GLN A 239 -4.28 -7.47 15.47
CA GLN A 239 -4.12 -8.34 14.32
C GLN A 239 -5.48 -8.88 13.89
N ASN A 240 -5.69 -8.95 12.58
CA ASN A 240 -6.76 -9.73 11.98
C ASN A 240 -6.21 -10.65 10.89
N PHE A 241 -7.10 -11.52 10.40
CA PHE A 241 -6.81 -12.31 9.22
C PHE A 241 -7.87 -12.09 8.15
N ASN A 242 -7.40 -11.85 6.92
CA ASN A 242 -8.17 -11.82 5.67
C ASN A 242 -9.19 -10.68 5.54
N ASP A 243 -9.24 -9.72 6.45
CA ASP A 243 -10.22 -8.62 6.39
C ASP A 243 -9.51 -7.27 6.30
N LEU A 244 -9.38 -6.78 5.07
CA LEU A 244 -8.92 -5.43 4.76
C LEU A 244 -9.63 -4.98 3.49
N THR A 245 -10.41 -3.91 3.62
CA THR A 245 -11.08 -3.27 2.49
C THR A 245 -10.69 -1.81 2.46
N ILE A 246 -10.15 -1.36 1.32
CA ILE A 246 -9.75 0.02 1.12
C ILE A 246 -10.57 0.59 -0.02
N THR A 247 -11.18 1.73 0.21
CA THR A 247 -11.99 2.43 -0.78
C THR A 247 -11.67 3.91 -0.76
N HIS A 248 -11.82 4.55 -1.91
CA HIS A 248 -11.71 6.00 -2.04
C HIS A 248 -12.96 6.51 -2.76
N SER A 249 -13.71 7.40 -2.12
CA SER A 249 -15.03 7.79 -2.62
C SER A 249 -15.05 9.05 -3.49
N VAL A 250 -13.98 9.86 -3.47
CA VAL A 250 -13.96 11.17 -4.14
C VAL A 250 -12.56 11.48 -4.68
N PHE A 251 -12.39 11.68 -5.99
CA PHE A 251 -11.20 12.36 -6.54
C PHE A 251 -11.65 13.78 -6.93
N THR A 252 -11.68 14.71 -5.98
CA THR A 252 -11.97 16.13 -6.27
C THR A 252 -10.72 16.96 -6.18
#